data_AF-A0A0E9N5W9-F1
#
_entry.id   AF-A0A0E9N5W9-F1
#
_cell.length_a   1.000
_cell.length_b   1.000
_cell.length_c   1.000
_cell.angle_alpha   90.00
_cell.angle_beta   90.00
_cell.angle_gamma   90.00
#
_symmetry.space_group_name_H-M   'P 1'
#
loop_
_entity.id
_entity.type
_entity.pdbx_description
1 polymer ?
#
loop_
_entity_poly.entity_id
_entity_poly.type
_entity_poly.pdbx_seq_one_letter_code
_entity_poly.pdbx_strand_id
1 'polypeptide(L)'
;MKTLILLLTLLYSLSSFGQGDKKSLLKFDGYYETNCYTEIGDDEGSQDYLRFYSNGKVINVGTDCEGTTSELKDWFNINAEQVGKGDYEIKGRRIFFSTKSKTGIVKYKGRIKKDGEVKLKWKSLINGSRGHDIYKFIALTGLT
;
A
#
# COMPACT_ATOMS: atom_id res chain seq x y z
N MET A 1 27.52 8.30 -46.67
CA MET A 1 26.95 7.49 -45.56
C MET A 1 27.04 8.27 -44.26
N LYS A 2 26.21 9.31 -44.07
CA LYS A 2 26.21 10.16 -42.86
C LYS A 2 24.81 10.74 -42.64
N THR A 3 23.80 9.91 -42.44
CA THR A 3 22.45 10.36 -42.10
C THR A 3 21.59 9.15 -41.73
N LEU A 4 21.89 8.43 -40.63
CA LEU A 4 20.92 7.47 -40.10
C LEU A 4 21.17 6.98 -38.66
N ILE A 5 21.71 7.79 -37.74
CA ILE A 5 21.79 7.39 -36.33
C ILE A 5 21.60 8.63 -35.44
N LEU A 6 20.41 9.23 -35.46
CA LEU A 6 20.07 10.33 -34.55
C LEU A 6 18.56 10.52 -34.45
N LEU A 7 17.82 9.44 -34.21
CA LEU A 7 16.36 9.52 -34.00
C LEU A 7 15.76 8.43 -33.10
N LEU A 8 16.59 7.67 -32.36
CA LEU A 8 16.11 6.58 -31.49
C LEU A 8 16.36 6.78 -29.99
N THR A 9 16.98 7.88 -29.56
CA THR A 9 17.23 8.15 -28.13
C THR A 9 16.26 9.14 -27.49
N LEU A 10 15.27 9.66 -28.23
CA LEU A 10 14.35 10.69 -27.75
C LEU A 10 12.98 10.17 -27.25
N LEU A 11 12.82 8.86 -27.03
CA LEU A 11 11.54 8.25 -26.62
C LEU A 11 11.56 7.53 -25.26
N TYR A 12 12.65 7.59 -24.50
CA TYR A 12 12.73 6.95 -23.18
C TYR A 12 12.44 7.87 -21.98
N SER A 13 12.14 9.16 -22.19
CA SER A 13 11.95 10.13 -21.08
C SER A 13 10.49 10.38 -20.67
N LEU A 14 9.51 9.67 -21.24
CA LEU A 14 8.09 9.86 -20.92
C LEU A 14 7.50 8.65 -20.19
N SER A 15 7.98 8.37 -18.98
CA SER A 15 7.28 7.48 -18.04
C SER A 15 7.47 7.86 -16.59
N SER A 16 7.63 9.16 -16.31
CA SER A 16 7.45 9.70 -14.97
C SER A 16 6.23 10.62 -15.03
N PHE A 17 5.04 10.04 -15.24
CA PHE A 17 3.80 10.75 -14.89
C PHE A 17 3.81 10.91 -13.38
N GLY A 18 4.50 11.96 -12.93
CA GLY A 18 4.34 12.51 -11.60
C GLY A 18 2.86 12.76 -11.40
N GLN A 19 2.32 12.13 -10.37
CA GLN A 19 0.98 12.41 -9.88
C GLN A 19 1.00 13.85 -9.35
N GLY A 20 0.89 14.83 -10.24
CA GLY A 20 0.93 16.25 -9.91
C GLY A 20 -0.25 16.64 -9.02
N ASP A 21 0.09 17.28 -7.89
CA ASP A 21 -0.63 18.23 -7.02
C ASP A 21 -2.16 18.37 -7.18
N LYS A 22 -2.88 17.25 -7.23
CA LYS A 22 -4.18 17.18 -6.59
C LYS A 22 -3.89 16.94 -5.12
N LYS A 23 -4.51 17.71 -4.21
CA LYS A 23 -4.54 17.41 -2.78
C LYS A 23 -4.87 15.91 -2.65
N SER A 24 -3.82 15.11 -2.44
CA SER A 24 -3.94 13.67 -2.57
C SER A 24 -4.86 13.23 -1.44
N LEU A 25 -5.97 12.58 -1.77
CA LEU A 25 -6.85 12.02 -0.76
C LEU A 25 -6.12 10.92 0.03
N LEU A 26 -5.08 10.35 -0.57
CA LEU A 26 -4.13 9.44 0.07
C LEU A 26 -3.04 10.25 0.77
N LYS A 27 -2.82 9.96 2.05
CA LYS A 27 -1.80 10.58 2.89
C LYS A 27 -0.57 9.68 2.96
N PHE A 28 0.60 10.29 3.12
CA PHE A 28 1.89 9.59 3.06
C PHE A 28 2.73 9.76 4.34
N ASP A 29 2.31 10.67 5.22
CA ASP A 29 2.91 11.04 6.51
C ASP A 29 2.37 10.17 7.67
N GLY A 30 2.06 8.91 7.36
CA GLY A 30 1.45 7.99 8.32
C GLY A 30 1.25 6.60 7.75
N TYR A 31 0.39 5.84 8.41
CA TYR A 31 -0.05 4.53 7.96
C TYR A 31 -1.57 4.43 8.04
N TYR A 32 -2.09 3.33 7.50
CA TYR A 32 -3.49 3.01 7.37
C TYR A 32 -3.73 1.69 8.09
N GLU A 33 -4.68 1.63 9.01
CA GLU A 33 -4.93 0.42 9.81
C GLU A 33 -6.40 -0.02 9.72
N THR A 34 -6.64 -1.32 9.76
CA THR A 34 -7.97 -1.87 10.04
C THR A 34 -8.31 -1.73 11.52
N ASN A 35 -9.58 -1.93 11.88
CA ASN A 35 -9.87 -2.23 13.28
C ASN A 35 -9.30 -3.62 13.61
N CYS A 36 -8.96 -3.85 14.88
CA CYS A 36 -8.75 -5.19 15.39
C CYS A 36 -10.01 -6.05 15.17
N TYR A 37 -9.83 -7.26 14.65
CA TYR A 37 -10.89 -8.24 14.47
C TYR A 37 -10.54 -9.56 15.14
N THR A 38 -11.39 -10.02 16.05
CA THR A 38 -11.34 -11.36 16.65
C THR A 38 -12.43 -12.24 16.03
N GLU A 39 -12.07 -13.45 15.65
CA GLU A 39 -13.06 -14.47 15.27
C GLU A 39 -13.76 -15.02 16.53
N ILE A 40 -14.99 -15.51 16.39
CA ILE A 40 -15.72 -16.08 17.54
C ILE A 40 -15.01 -17.36 17.97
N GLY A 41 -14.48 -17.36 19.20
CA GLY A 41 -13.72 -18.48 19.76
C GLY A 41 -12.21 -18.38 19.55
N ASP A 42 -11.74 -17.24 19.03
CA ASP A 42 -10.32 -16.86 19.02
C ASP A 42 -10.08 -15.74 20.03
N ASP A 43 -9.09 -15.94 20.90
CA ASP A 43 -8.66 -14.96 21.88
C ASP A 43 -7.65 -13.98 21.26
N GLU A 44 -7.05 -14.32 20.12
CA GLU A 44 -6.06 -13.53 19.40
C GLU A 44 -6.73 -12.85 18.19
N GLY A 45 -6.81 -11.52 18.22
CA GLY A 45 -7.35 -10.76 17.09
C GLY A 45 -6.27 -10.48 16.04
N SER A 46 -6.68 -10.17 14.81
CA SER A 46 -5.78 -9.71 13.75
C SER A 46 -6.01 -8.25 13.38
N GLN A 47 -4.94 -7.58 12.98
CA GLN A 47 -4.95 -6.22 12.45
C GLN A 47 -4.03 -6.10 11.24
N ASP A 48 -4.52 -5.43 10.20
CA ASP A 48 -3.77 -5.16 8.98
C ASP A 48 -3.40 -3.69 8.88
N TYR A 49 -2.16 -3.46 8.44
CA TYR A 49 -1.62 -2.14 8.19
C TYR A 49 -1.15 -1.99 6.75
N LEU A 50 -1.28 -0.76 6.26
CA LEU A 50 -0.80 -0.31 4.96
C LEU A 50 -0.03 0.99 5.11
N ARG A 51 1.11 1.10 4.42
CA ARG A 51 1.80 2.38 4.26
C ARG A 51 2.01 2.67 2.79
N PHE A 52 1.52 3.81 2.35
CA PHE A 52 1.71 4.31 0.99
C PHE A 52 2.83 5.34 0.97
N TYR A 53 3.61 5.32 -0.10
CA TYR A 53 4.74 6.22 -0.31
C TYR A 53 4.52 7.03 -1.58
N SER A 54 4.90 8.31 -1.58
CA SER A 54 4.70 9.22 -2.71
C SER A 54 5.36 8.74 -4.03
N ASN A 55 6.33 7.84 -3.95
CA ASN A 55 6.97 7.20 -5.09
C ASN A 55 6.15 6.04 -5.72
N GLY A 56 4.90 5.84 -5.31
CA GLY A 56 4.03 4.80 -5.85
C GLY A 56 4.18 3.43 -5.20
N LYS A 57 4.98 3.30 -4.13
CA LYS A 57 5.15 2.05 -3.38
C LYS A 57 4.14 1.90 -2.26
N VAL A 58 3.79 0.65 -1.94
CA VAL A 58 2.95 0.29 -0.80
C VAL A 58 3.57 -0.88 -0.03
N ILE A 59 3.50 -0.80 1.29
CA ILE A 59 3.83 -1.90 2.20
C ILE A 59 2.56 -2.37 2.90
N ASN A 60 2.39 -3.68 3.06
CA ASN A 60 1.39 -4.33 3.91
C ASN A 60 2.08 -5.15 5.00
N VAL A 61 1.54 -5.04 6.20
CA VAL A 61 1.93 -5.80 7.39
C VAL A 61 0.65 -6.25 8.08
N GLY A 62 0.55 -7.54 8.40
CA GLY A 62 -0.51 -8.07 9.26
C GLY A 62 0.11 -8.52 10.57
N THR A 63 -0.55 -8.25 11.68
CA THR A 63 -0.11 -8.60 13.04
C THR A 63 -1.29 -9.06 13.87
N ASP A 64 -0.99 -9.60 15.05
CA ASP A 64 -2.00 -9.75 16.08
C ASP A 64 -2.36 -8.37 16.65
N CYS A 65 -3.54 -8.24 17.25
CA CYS A 65 -4.06 -6.96 17.73
C CYS A 65 -3.26 -6.33 18.87
N GLU A 66 -2.40 -7.11 19.53
CA GLU A 66 -1.52 -6.62 20.59
C GLU A 66 -0.22 -5.98 20.07
N GLY A 67 -0.01 -6.01 18.74
CA GLY A 67 1.15 -5.41 18.09
C GLY A 67 1.29 -3.92 18.42
N THR A 68 2.46 -3.53 18.91
CA THR A 68 2.69 -2.13 19.32
C THR A 68 3.14 -1.27 18.15
N THR A 69 2.76 0.02 18.16
CA THR A 69 3.18 0.96 17.11
C THR A 69 4.69 1.21 17.07
N SER A 70 5.43 0.86 18.13
CA SER A 70 6.89 0.86 18.14
C SER A 70 7.49 -0.20 17.21
N GLU A 71 6.88 -1.37 17.09
CA GLU A 71 7.34 -2.46 16.22
C GLU A 71 7.06 -2.16 14.74
N LEU A 72 6.01 -1.39 14.46
CA LEU A 72 5.64 -0.95 13.11
C LEU A 72 6.76 -0.15 12.41
N LYS A 73 7.61 0.59 13.16
CA LYS A 73 8.68 1.40 12.55
C LYS A 73 9.68 0.55 11.76
N ASP A 74 10.06 -0.59 12.29
CA ASP A 74 11.00 -1.50 11.65
C ASP A 74 10.35 -2.24 10.48
N TRP A 75 9.07 -2.60 10.60
CA TRP A 75 8.33 -3.26 9.54
C TRP A 75 8.02 -2.35 8.35
N PHE A 76 7.84 -1.05 8.56
CA PHE A 76 7.68 -0.07 7.49
C PHE A 76 8.99 0.41 6.84
N ASN A 77 10.09 -0.32 7.06
CA ASN A 77 11.27 -0.18 6.24
C ASN A 77 11.06 -0.88 4.89
N ILE A 78 11.19 -0.14 3.78
CA ILE A 78 11.03 -0.70 2.42
C ILE A 78 12.01 -1.84 2.11
N ASN A 79 13.09 -1.98 2.88
CA ASN A 79 14.06 -3.07 2.77
C ASN A 79 13.71 -4.30 3.62
N ALA A 80 12.72 -4.24 4.52
CA ALA A 80 12.36 -5.37 5.38
C ALA A 80 11.91 -6.59 4.55
N GLU A 81 12.53 -7.76 4.72
CA GLU A 81 12.25 -8.92 3.87
C GLU A 81 10.91 -9.61 4.15
N GLN A 82 10.35 -9.40 5.35
CA GLN A 82 9.20 -10.15 5.84
C GLN A 82 7.85 -9.47 5.54
N VAL A 83 7.85 -8.31 4.89
CA VAL A 83 6.63 -7.53 4.63
C VAL A 83 6.15 -7.66 3.20
N GLY A 84 4.83 -7.52 2.99
CA GLY A 84 4.25 -7.49 1.66
C GLY A 84 4.57 -6.16 0.97
N LYS A 85 5.15 -6.18 -0.23
CA LYS A 85 5.53 -4.97 -0.97
C LYS A 85 4.86 -4.91 -2.33
N GLY A 86 4.54 -3.71 -2.79
CA GLY A 86 3.84 -3.52 -4.04
C GLY A 86 4.00 -2.14 -4.64
N ASP A 87 3.45 -2.02 -5.84
CA ASP A 87 3.18 -0.76 -6.53
C ASP A 87 1.67 -0.48 -6.48
N TYR A 88 1.30 0.78 -6.31
CA TYR A 88 -0.08 1.21 -6.34
C TYR A 88 -0.34 2.24 -7.45
N GLU A 89 -1.57 2.24 -7.93
CA GLU A 89 -2.08 3.21 -8.89
C GLU A 89 -3.35 3.87 -8.37
N ILE A 90 -3.44 5.20 -8.52
CA ILE A 90 -4.64 5.98 -8.20
C ILE A 90 -5.25 6.50 -9.50
N LYS A 91 -6.51 6.14 -9.75
CA LYS A 91 -7.33 6.64 -10.87
C LYS A 91 -8.55 7.38 -10.31
N GLY A 92 -8.41 8.70 -10.16
CA GLY A 92 -9.40 9.54 -9.49
C GLY A 92 -9.51 9.18 -8.01
N ARG A 93 -10.65 8.61 -7.59
CA ARG A 93 -10.85 8.12 -6.21
C ARG A 93 -10.68 6.61 -6.08
N ARG A 94 -10.29 5.91 -7.15
CA ARG A 94 -10.07 4.47 -7.13
C ARG A 94 -8.58 4.19 -6.89
N ILE A 95 -8.29 3.19 -6.08
CA ILE A 95 -6.94 2.72 -5.81
C ILE A 95 -6.84 1.23 -6.16
N PHE A 96 -5.73 0.84 -6.78
CA PHE A 96 -5.44 -0.54 -7.19
C PHE A 96 -3.99 -0.85 -6.84
N PHE A 97 -3.74 -2.01 -6.25
CA PHE A 97 -2.39 -2.47 -5.96
C PHE A 97 -2.37 -3.97 -5.71
N SER A 98 -1.18 -4.53 -5.64
CA SER A 98 -0.95 -5.87 -5.09
C SER A 98 0.31 -5.86 -4.26
N THR A 99 0.29 -6.56 -3.13
CA THR A 99 1.48 -6.77 -2.31
C THR A 99 2.00 -8.18 -2.53
N LYS A 100 3.31 -8.34 -2.55
CA LYS A 100 4.03 -9.61 -2.62
C LYS A 100 4.92 -9.74 -1.40
N SER A 101 4.76 -10.84 -0.67
CA SER A 101 5.66 -11.29 0.40
C SER A 101 6.38 -12.58 -0.02
N LYS A 102 7.17 -13.18 0.88
CA LYS A 102 7.74 -14.53 0.68
C LYS A 102 6.64 -15.59 0.52
N THR A 103 5.50 -15.41 1.21
CA THR A 103 4.38 -16.36 1.21
C THR A 103 3.55 -16.27 -0.07
N GLY A 104 3.38 -15.07 -0.64
CA GLY A 104 2.72 -14.92 -1.93
C GLY A 104 2.14 -13.53 -2.18
N ILE A 105 1.08 -13.47 -3.00
CA ILE A 105 0.54 -12.21 -3.52
C ILE A 105 -0.89 -11.99 -3.04
N VAL A 106 -1.20 -10.78 -2.58
CA VAL A 106 -2.56 -10.32 -2.29
C VAL A 106 -2.90 -9.15 -3.22
N LYS A 107 -4.07 -9.21 -3.87
CA LYS A 107 -4.56 -8.18 -4.78
C LYS A 107 -5.61 -7.32 -4.10
N TYR A 108 -5.48 -6.00 -4.21
CA TYR A 108 -6.37 -5.02 -3.61
C TYR A 108 -6.97 -4.10 -4.68
N LYS A 109 -8.26 -3.77 -4.51
CA LYS A 109 -8.93 -2.72 -5.28
C LYS A 109 -9.95 -2.02 -4.42
N GLY A 110 -10.05 -0.71 -4.54
CA GLY A 110 -10.92 0.04 -3.64
C GLY A 110 -11.11 1.50 -3.98
N ARG A 111 -11.55 2.26 -2.98
CA ARG A 111 -11.80 3.71 -3.11
C ARG A 111 -11.31 4.47 -1.89
N ILE A 112 -10.76 5.66 -2.17
CA ILE A 112 -10.36 6.63 -1.14
C ILE A 112 -11.54 7.58 -0.87
N LYS A 113 -11.94 7.65 0.40
CA LYS A 113 -13.02 8.49 0.90
C LYS A 113 -12.56 9.95 1.04
N LYS A 114 -13.50 10.88 1.27
CA LYS A 114 -13.16 12.32 1.32
C LYS A 114 -12.43 12.70 2.61
N ASP A 115 -12.70 11.95 3.67
CA ASP A 115 -12.06 12.00 5.00
C ASP A 115 -10.68 11.30 5.04
N GLY A 116 -10.28 10.65 3.94
CA GLY A 116 -9.02 9.92 3.82
C GLY A 116 -9.13 8.43 4.08
N GLU A 117 -10.29 7.90 4.52
CA GLU A 117 -10.49 6.46 4.74
C GLU A 117 -10.36 5.67 3.44
N VAL A 118 -9.73 4.48 3.48
CA VAL A 118 -9.56 3.63 2.30
C VAL A 118 -10.39 2.36 2.46
N LYS A 119 -11.38 2.17 1.59
CA LYS A 119 -12.18 0.94 1.55
C LYS A 119 -11.65 0.01 0.47
N LEU A 120 -11.18 -1.17 0.85
CA LEU A 120 -10.55 -2.13 -0.04
C LEU A 120 -11.36 -3.42 -0.13
N LYS A 121 -11.39 -4.00 -1.33
CA LYS A 121 -11.65 -5.43 -1.53
C LYS A 121 -10.30 -6.09 -1.75
N TRP A 122 -10.05 -7.21 -1.08
CA TRP A 122 -8.83 -7.97 -1.25
C TRP A 122 -9.11 -9.40 -1.70
N LYS A 123 -8.13 -9.98 -2.39
CA LYS A 123 -8.10 -11.40 -2.76
C LYS A 123 -6.68 -11.92 -2.59
N SER A 124 -6.53 -12.89 -1.69
CA SER A 124 -5.30 -13.67 -1.55
C SER A 124 -5.17 -14.62 -2.74
N LEU A 125 -4.02 -14.58 -3.41
CA LEU A 125 -3.66 -15.57 -4.42
C LEU A 125 -2.95 -16.78 -3.80
N ILE A 126 -2.72 -16.77 -2.49
CA ILE A 126 -2.10 -17.86 -1.73
C ILE A 126 -3.11 -18.98 -1.50
N ASN A 127 -4.29 -18.63 -0.98
CA ASN A 127 -5.35 -19.58 -0.59
C ASN A 127 -6.71 -19.27 -1.23
N GLY A 128 -6.82 -18.21 -2.04
CA GLY A 128 -8.07 -17.82 -2.68
C GLY A 128 -9.04 -17.03 -1.79
N SER A 129 -8.71 -16.84 -0.50
CA SER A 129 -9.51 -16.05 0.44
C SER A 129 -9.72 -14.62 -0.06
N ARG A 130 -10.84 -14.03 0.34
CA ARG A 130 -11.27 -12.70 -0.09
C ARG A 130 -12.04 -12.02 1.02
N GLY A 131 -11.92 -10.70 1.07
CA GLY A 131 -12.58 -9.90 2.09
C GLY A 131 -12.74 -8.44 1.69
N HIS A 132 -13.26 -7.67 2.64
CA HIS A 132 -13.45 -6.24 2.52
C HIS A 132 -13.04 -5.60 3.83
N ASP A 133 -12.11 -4.65 3.78
CA ASP A 133 -11.70 -3.93 4.98
C ASP A 133 -11.76 -2.43 4.76
N ILE A 134 -11.81 -1.75 5.90
CA ILE A 134 -11.81 -0.30 6.00
C ILE A 134 -10.54 0.08 6.73
N TYR A 135 -9.73 0.89 6.07
CA TYR A 135 -8.48 1.36 6.63
C TYR A 135 -8.60 2.83 7.01
N LYS A 136 -8.29 3.15 8.27
CA LYS A 136 -8.27 4.51 8.82
C LYS A 136 -6.84 5.03 8.86
N PHE A 137 -6.65 6.31 8.57
CA PHE A 137 -5.34 6.93 8.58
C PHE A 137 -4.91 7.33 9.99
N ILE A 138 -3.69 6.93 10.36
CA ILE A 138 -2.99 7.33 11.58
C ILE A 138 -1.73 8.08 11.19
N ALA A 139 -1.59 9.32 11.66
CA ALA A 139 -0.41 10.13 11.41
C ALA A 139 0.78 9.61 12.25
N LEU A 140 1.97 9.54 11.64
CA LEU A 140 3.20 9.23 12.36
C LEU A 140 3.80 10.52 12.87
N THR A 141 3.74 10.76 14.18
CA THR A 141 4.49 11.85 14.82
C THR A 141 5.92 11.38 15.12
N GLY A 142 6.93 12.14 14.66
CA GLY A 142 8.34 11.89 15.03
C GLY A 142 9.12 10.89 14.17
N LEU A 143 8.88 10.85 12.85
CA LEU A 143 9.78 10.22 11.88
C LEU A 143 10.44 11.31 11.02
N THR A 144 11.45 11.96 11.58
CA THR A 144 12.50 12.68 10.84
C THR A 144 13.68 11.75 10.62
#